data_AF-A0A7Y6Q987-F1
#
_entry.id   AF-A0A7Y6Q987-F1
#
_cell.length_a   1.000
_cell.length_b   1.000
_cell.length_c   1.000
_cell.angle_alpha   90.00
_cell.angle_beta   90.00
_cell.angle_gamma   90.00
#
_symmetry.space_group_name_H-M   'P 1'
#
loop_
_entity.id
_entity.type
_entity.pdbx_description
1 polymer ?
#
loop_
_entity_poly.entity_id
_entity_poly.type
_entity_poly.pdbx_seq_one_letter_code
_entity_poly.pdbx_strand_id
1 'polypeptide(L)'
;MVEFPEPLFDDWDDPSTFAEALQLHMRRHGDTCWYLHRAIIRPGETFNRKTIVVWFNGEKPPRSVQSLEILGRIERRYRLPAGYFKSKLPNPMRATKGHDVGDEIGDAERRRMAWHLPDDFNSLPFEKREEIIEWVRRVIISGTTEYRRFQAAAIKQRYAIRFPALTGRSVSPVWDIEDEDPNTVDPDLLSGSLDAPASLAAEMESLVRFKTTTLTDLGFQRNGVWGEETAAQKIEHLGLMFGALSASPDEGVRGYGLPFERLTFGLLAFPGVWDWYLRWRERRRGFYTTWEVNMLSIALALTRKETGWLRQHPELLMRVRPVPGLISESETTAASSDWHGYCDNFYRHLTNRLKEIQRVARVHRDPFEPIMCVLETDSPLSEYRKITDEILARMPDEKRHPRAAAEAVRSFLLLRLGLHLGLRQKNLRQMLVCPRGRLPTTERRLEDLKCGELRWSDRENGWEVLIPANAFKNASSSFFGQKPFRLVLPDLLDLYHYIDAYVSRHRAALIGEIKDSGTFFVKTTKSNTKDAAYDSSSFYEVWRLTIQRYGIYNPYTGRGAIKGLLPHGPHNVRDVLATHILKKTGSYEQASYAIQDTPEMIRSHYGRFLPEDKAALAARILNQVWMAA
;
A
#
# COMPACT_ATOMS: atom_id res chain seq x y z
N MET A 1 56.26 2.97 5.17
CA MET A 1 55.38 4.01 4.57
C MET A 1 54.96 4.92 5.69
N VAL A 2 54.95 6.22 5.46
CA VAL A 2 54.51 7.19 6.48
C VAL A 2 53.00 7.04 6.64
N GLU A 3 52.50 6.83 7.86
CA GLU A 3 51.07 6.61 8.11
C GLU A 3 50.25 7.90 7.93
N PHE A 4 50.76 9.02 8.45
CA PHE A 4 50.18 10.36 8.34
C PHE A 4 51.18 11.29 7.62
N PRO A 5 51.12 11.42 6.29
CA PRO A 5 52.01 12.33 5.57
C PRO A 5 51.69 13.79 5.94
N GLU A 6 52.71 14.59 6.22
CA GLU A 6 52.55 16.04 6.40
C GLU A 6 52.09 16.70 5.09
N PRO A 7 51.22 17.71 5.15
CA PRO A 7 50.77 18.42 3.96
C PRO A 7 51.92 19.25 3.37
N LEU A 8 52.02 19.29 2.04
CA LEU A 8 52.93 20.14 1.28
C LEU A 8 52.49 21.61 1.27
N PHE A 9 51.21 21.87 1.56
CA PHE A 9 50.61 23.19 1.70
C PHE A 9 49.38 23.14 2.62
N ASP A 10 49.18 24.20 3.41
CA ASP A 10 48.14 24.25 4.45
C ASP A 10 46.82 24.85 3.97
N ASP A 11 46.86 25.83 3.08
CA ASP A 11 45.67 26.50 2.55
C ASP A 11 45.08 25.72 1.38
N TRP A 12 43.78 25.40 1.46
CA TRP A 12 43.04 24.75 0.39
C TRP A 12 41.55 25.09 0.43
N ASP A 13 40.93 25.18 -0.74
CA ASP A 13 39.49 25.33 -0.91
C ASP A 13 38.81 23.97 -1.03
N ASP A 14 37.71 23.77 -0.31
CA ASP A 14 37.02 22.49 -0.26
C ASP A 14 36.22 22.19 -1.56
N PRO A 15 36.63 21.20 -2.38
CA PRO A 15 35.94 20.92 -3.63
C PRO A 15 34.57 20.30 -3.41
N SER A 16 33.63 20.60 -4.31
CA SER A 16 32.25 20.10 -4.22
C SER A 16 32.13 18.61 -4.60
N THR A 17 33.08 18.06 -5.36
CA THR A 17 33.00 16.69 -5.88
C THR A 17 34.03 15.75 -5.26
N PHE A 18 33.67 14.47 -5.15
CA PHE A 18 34.57 13.43 -4.64
C PHE A 18 35.89 13.34 -5.42
N ALA A 19 35.84 13.41 -6.76
CA ALA A 19 37.03 13.26 -7.59
C ALA A 19 38.01 14.42 -7.37
N GLU A 20 37.51 15.66 -7.40
CA GLU A 20 38.34 16.85 -7.15
C GLU A 20 38.90 16.86 -5.73
N ALA A 21 38.09 16.47 -4.73
CA ALA A 21 38.54 16.36 -3.35
C ALA A 21 39.63 15.29 -3.17
N LEU A 22 39.52 14.14 -3.85
CA LEU A 22 40.54 13.10 -3.82
C LEU A 22 41.83 13.58 -4.51
N GLN A 23 41.72 14.21 -5.67
CA GLN A 23 42.86 14.81 -6.38
C GLN A 23 43.57 15.88 -5.57
N LEU A 24 42.80 16.73 -4.87
CA LEU A 24 43.33 17.77 -4.00
C LEU A 24 44.15 17.16 -2.86
N HIS A 25 43.56 16.25 -2.07
CA HIS A 25 44.24 15.69 -0.90
C HIS A 25 45.42 14.78 -1.27
N MET A 26 45.33 14.06 -2.39
CA MET A 26 46.49 13.33 -2.92
C MET A 26 47.65 14.26 -3.30
N ARG A 27 47.36 15.40 -3.97
CA ARG A 27 48.38 16.41 -4.28
C ARG A 27 48.93 17.07 -3.03
N ARG A 28 48.06 17.42 -2.08
CA ARG A 28 48.42 18.04 -0.81
C ARG A 28 49.39 17.18 0.00
N HIS A 29 49.27 15.86 -0.07
CA HIS A 29 50.12 14.94 0.68
C HIS A 29 51.17 14.21 -0.16
N GLY A 30 51.39 14.62 -1.42
CA GLY A 30 52.39 14.03 -2.32
C GLY A 30 52.14 12.57 -2.71
N ASP A 31 50.91 12.08 -2.56
CA ASP A 31 50.55 10.69 -2.82
C ASP A 31 50.22 10.47 -4.31
N THR A 32 50.86 9.47 -4.92
CA THR A 32 50.40 8.92 -6.21
C THR A 32 49.35 7.83 -5.98
N CYS A 33 48.55 7.48 -7.00
CA CYS A 33 47.59 6.37 -6.89
C CYS A 33 48.24 5.05 -6.44
N TRP A 34 49.51 4.82 -6.82
CA TRP A 34 50.26 3.64 -6.40
C TRP A 34 50.70 3.73 -4.93
N TYR A 35 51.25 4.88 -4.53
CA TYR A 35 51.71 5.05 -3.15
C TYR A 35 50.53 5.03 -2.17
N LEU A 36 49.43 5.71 -2.49
CA LEU A 36 48.20 5.69 -1.72
C LEU A 36 47.66 4.27 -1.56
N HIS A 37 47.56 3.51 -2.66
CA HIS A 37 47.12 2.11 -2.61
C HIS A 37 47.97 1.27 -1.67
N ARG A 38 49.30 1.37 -1.80
CA ARG A 38 50.21 0.61 -0.94
C ARG A 38 50.05 1.00 0.52
N ALA A 39 49.81 2.27 0.83
CA ALA A 39 49.71 2.80 2.19
C ALA A 39 48.43 2.39 2.95
N ILE A 40 47.32 2.12 2.24
CA ILE A 40 46.01 1.89 2.88
C ILE A 40 45.55 0.41 2.87
N ILE A 41 46.28 -0.46 2.17
CA ILE A 41 45.95 -1.88 2.02
C ILE A 41 46.61 -2.72 3.11
N ARG A 42 45.83 -3.60 3.73
CA ARG A 42 46.32 -4.54 4.76
C ARG A 42 46.86 -5.82 4.12
N PRO A 43 47.75 -6.57 4.80
CA PRO A 43 48.22 -7.87 4.32
C PRO A 43 47.04 -8.82 4.04
N GLY A 44 47.01 -9.43 2.85
CA GLY A 44 45.97 -10.38 2.43
C GLY A 44 44.72 -9.78 1.79
N GLU A 45 44.58 -8.45 1.72
CA GLU A 45 43.43 -7.81 1.06
C GLU A 45 43.57 -7.75 -0.47
N THR A 46 42.48 -8.02 -1.19
CA THR A 46 42.44 -8.13 -2.67
C THR A 46 41.99 -6.86 -3.40
N PHE A 47 42.04 -5.69 -2.75
CA PHE A 47 41.57 -4.43 -3.35
C PHE A 47 42.47 -3.97 -4.51
N ASN A 48 41.88 -3.78 -5.69
CA ASN A 48 42.61 -3.48 -6.92
C ASN A 48 43.05 -2.01 -6.99
N ARG A 49 44.34 -1.76 -7.23
CA ARG A 49 44.92 -0.42 -7.43
C ARG A 49 44.21 0.40 -8.52
N LYS A 50 43.75 -0.24 -9.60
CA LYS A 50 43.04 0.44 -10.70
C LYS A 50 41.78 1.17 -10.20
N THR A 51 41.19 0.72 -9.10
CA THR A 51 40.02 1.37 -8.49
C THR A 51 40.33 2.80 -8.04
N ILE A 52 41.50 3.05 -7.44
CA ILE A 52 41.90 4.42 -7.04
C ILE A 52 42.12 5.30 -8.28
N VAL A 53 42.68 4.75 -9.36
CA VAL A 53 42.86 5.49 -10.62
C VAL A 53 41.51 5.90 -11.21
N VAL A 54 40.54 4.98 -11.23
CA VAL A 54 39.17 5.24 -11.69
C VAL A 54 38.48 6.31 -10.82
N TRP A 55 38.74 6.32 -9.51
CA TRP A 55 38.24 7.35 -8.59
C TRP A 55 38.90 8.70 -8.84
N PHE A 56 40.22 8.72 -8.99
CA PHE A 56 41.01 9.91 -9.28
C PHE A 56 40.57 10.56 -10.59
N ASN A 57 40.30 9.78 -11.63
CA ASN A 57 39.82 10.28 -12.92
C ASN A 57 38.34 10.70 -12.91
N GLY A 58 37.60 10.45 -11.83
CA GLY A 58 36.16 10.73 -11.75
C GLY A 58 35.27 9.82 -12.61
N GLU A 59 35.79 8.71 -13.12
CA GLU A 59 35.08 7.81 -14.03
C GLU A 59 33.95 7.04 -13.34
N LYS A 60 34.21 6.49 -12.14
CA LYS A 60 33.19 5.76 -11.35
C LYS A 60 33.36 6.06 -9.86
N PRO A 61 32.30 6.47 -9.14
CA PRO A 61 32.40 6.67 -7.70
C PRO A 61 32.44 5.32 -6.94
N PRO A 62 33.00 5.32 -5.70
CA PRO A 62 32.84 4.26 -4.70
C PRO A 62 31.38 3.81 -4.54
N ARG A 63 31.12 2.48 -4.49
CA ARG A 63 29.75 1.90 -4.45
C ARG A 63 29.56 0.68 -3.53
N SER A 64 30.63 0.06 -3.05
CA SER A 64 30.56 -1.11 -2.17
C SER A 64 30.93 -0.75 -0.73
N VAL A 65 30.51 -1.57 0.23
CA VAL A 65 30.92 -1.49 1.64
C VAL A 65 32.45 -1.46 1.73
N GLN A 66 33.13 -2.37 1.01
CA GLN A 66 34.59 -2.39 0.91
C GLN A 66 35.17 -1.08 0.36
N SER A 67 34.55 -0.47 -0.65
CA SER A 67 35.03 0.81 -1.20
C SER A 67 34.94 1.93 -0.17
N LEU A 68 33.87 1.98 0.61
CA LEU A 68 33.68 3.01 1.64
C LEU A 68 34.61 2.81 2.84
N GLU A 69 34.90 1.56 3.20
CA GLU A 69 35.94 1.27 4.19
C GLU A 69 37.30 1.80 3.73
N ILE A 70 37.65 1.60 2.45
CA ILE A 70 38.87 2.16 1.86
C ILE A 70 38.86 3.69 1.92
N LEU A 71 37.73 4.35 1.64
CA LEU A 71 37.63 5.81 1.79
C LEU A 71 37.93 6.24 3.23
N GLY A 72 37.37 5.57 4.24
CA GLY A 72 37.64 5.88 5.64
C GLY A 72 39.12 5.74 6.02
N ARG A 73 39.86 4.83 5.37
CA ARG A 73 41.32 4.72 5.54
C ARG A 73 42.07 5.89 4.88
N ILE A 74 41.62 6.35 3.71
CA ILE A 74 42.18 7.53 3.04
C ILE A 74 41.89 8.79 3.89
N GLU A 75 40.69 8.93 4.45
CA GLU A 75 40.32 10.03 5.36
C GLU A 75 41.23 10.03 6.59
N ARG A 76 41.42 8.87 7.23
CA ARG A 76 42.32 8.73 8.39
C ARG A 76 43.74 9.14 8.03
N ARG A 77 44.27 8.66 6.91
CA ARG A 77 45.62 8.97 6.42
C ARG A 77 45.83 10.48 6.26
N TYR A 78 44.85 11.19 5.71
CA TYR A 78 44.92 12.63 5.49
C TYR A 78 44.36 13.46 6.66
N ARG A 79 44.04 12.82 7.80
CA ARG A 79 43.44 13.46 8.99
C ARG A 79 42.17 14.28 8.65
N LEU A 80 41.38 13.78 7.71
CA LEU A 80 40.09 14.39 7.33
C LEU A 80 38.99 13.92 8.28
N PRO A 81 37.90 14.72 8.44
CA PRO A 81 36.73 14.27 9.17
C PRO A 81 36.17 12.96 8.59
N ALA A 82 35.71 12.07 9.46
CA ALA A 82 35.11 10.81 9.04
C ALA A 82 33.88 11.08 8.14
N GLY A 83 33.82 10.43 6.98
CA GLY A 83 32.76 10.61 5.99
C GLY A 83 32.93 11.81 5.05
N TYR A 84 34.06 12.52 5.11
CA TYR A 84 34.37 13.65 4.23
C TYR A 84 34.27 13.30 2.75
N PHE A 85 34.82 12.16 2.30
CA PHE A 85 34.71 11.77 0.89
C PHE A 85 33.31 11.26 0.55
N LYS A 86 32.66 10.58 1.51
CA LYS A 86 31.31 10.05 1.33
C LYS A 86 30.28 11.17 1.10
N SER A 87 30.38 12.29 1.82
CA SER A 87 29.48 13.44 1.66
C SER A 87 29.59 14.09 0.27
N LYS A 88 30.72 13.90 -0.41
CA LYS A 88 31.00 14.41 -1.77
C LYS A 88 30.68 13.40 -2.89
N LEU A 89 30.20 12.21 -2.54
CA LEU A 89 29.77 11.23 -3.54
C LEU A 89 28.51 11.74 -4.26
N PRO A 90 28.36 11.45 -5.55
CA PRO A 90 27.23 11.96 -6.35
C PRO A 90 25.87 11.34 -5.94
N ASN A 91 25.87 10.22 -5.23
CA ASN A 91 24.67 9.59 -4.69
C ASN A 91 24.96 8.97 -3.31
N PRO A 92 25.02 9.79 -2.25
CA PRO A 92 25.35 9.32 -0.90
C PRO A 92 24.28 8.38 -0.33
N MET A 93 23.09 8.38 -0.93
CA MET A 93 21.94 7.62 -0.47
C MET A 93 21.80 6.25 -1.14
N ARG A 94 22.51 5.99 -2.24
CA ARG A 94 22.43 4.69 -2.92
C ARG A 94 22.79 3.57 -1.97
N ALA A 95 21.94 2.54 -1.91
CA ALA A 95 22.28 1.31 -1.18
C ALA A 95 23.63 0.77 -1.62
N THR A 96 24.52 0.61 -0.64
CA THR A 96 25.85 0.02 -0.81
C THR A 96 25.72 -1.46 -1.12
N LYS A 97 26.64 -1.96 -1.95
CA LYS A 97 26.70 -3.38 -2.30
C LYS A 97 27.73 -4.11 -1.42
N GLY A 98 27.50 -5.41 -1.21
CA GLY A 98 28.46 -6.29 -0.54
C GLY A 98 28.26 -6.41 0.98
N HIS A 99 27.07 -6.11 1.50
CA HIS A 99 26.73 -6.44 2.89
C HIS A 99 26.75 -7.95 3.11
N ASP A 100 27.48 -8.39 4.13
CA ASP A 100 27.58 -9.77 4.58
C ASP A 100 26.44 -10.10 5.54
N VAL A 101 25.29 -10.47 4.98
CA VAL A 101 24.06 -10.80 5.71
C VAL A 101 23.80 -12.31 5.80
N GLY A 102 24.81 -13.14 5.57
CA GLY A 102 24.69 -14.60 5.54
C GLY A 102 24.07 -15.16 4.26
N ASP A 103 24.24 -16.46 4.04
CA ASP A 103 23.83 -17.16 2.79
C ASP A 103 22.35 -17.57 2.78
N GLU A 104 21.71 -17.63 3.95
CA GLU A 104 20.29 -17.97 4.09
C GLU A 104 19.35 -16.87 3.54
N ILE A 105 19.87 -15.65 3.36
CA ILE A 105 19.10 -14.51 2.87
C ILE A 105 19.17 -14.40 1.35
N GLY A 106 18.04 -14.70 0.71
CA GLY A 106 17.91 -14.61 -0.75
C GLY A 106 18.07 -13.19 -1.32
N ASP A 107 18.42 -13.10 -2.61
CA ASP A 107 18.77 -11.84 -3.30
C ASP A 107 17.70 -10.75 -3.27
N ALA A 108 16.42 -11.14 -3.27
CA ALA A 108 15.31 -10.19 -3.19
C ALA A 108 15.24 -9.51 -1.82
N GLU A 109 15.49 -10.25 -0.74
CA GLU A 109 15.53 -9.71 0.61
C GLU A 109 16.81 -8.90 0.83
N ARG A 110 17.97 -9.41 0.39
CA ARG A 110 19.25 -8.68 0.45
C ARG A 110 19.17 -7.29 -0.19
N ARG A 111 18.51 -7.17 -1.35
CA ARG A 111 18.31 -5.88 -2.04
C ARG A 111 17.42 -4.91 -1.25
N ARG A 112 16.42 -5.41 -0.52
CA ARG A 112 15.57 -4.59 0.35
C ARG A 112 16.35 -4.15 1.58
N MET A 113 17.08 -5.06 2.23
CA MET A 113 17.91 -4.77 3.40
C MET A 113 19.01 -3.75 3.13
N ALA A 114 19.65 -3.79 1.96
CA ALA A 114 20.81 -2.95 1.66
C ALA A 114 20.59 -1.43 1.81
N TRP A 115 19.34 -0.95 1.80
CA TRP A 115 19.01 0.46 2.07
C TRP A 115 19.01 0.83 3.56
N HIS A 116 18.90 -0.16 4.43
CA HIS A 116 18.67 -0.04 5.86
C HIS A 116 19.83 -0.57 6.72
N LEU A 117 20.88 -1.08 6.09
CA LEU A 117 22.11 -1.48 6.76
C LEU A 117 23.09 -0.30 6.80
N PRO A 118 23.86 -0.14 7.89
CA PRO A 118 24.87 0.90 7.97
C PRO A 118 26.06 0.59 7.05
N ASP A 119 26.78 1.63 6.65
CA ASP A 119 27.88 1.50 5.71
C ASP A 119 29.06 0.70 6.26
N ASP A 120 29.24 0.67 7.58
CA ASP A 120 30.27 -0.07 8.31
C ASP A 120 29.80 -1.47 8.75
N PHE A 121 28.62 -1.91 8.30
CA PHE A 121 27.97 -3.14 8.76
C PHE A 121 28.89 -4.36 8.83
N ASN A 122 29.70 -4.60 7.80
CA ASN A 122 30.59 -5.77 7.73
C ASN A 122 31.73 -5.74 8.77
N SER A 123 32.04 -4.57 9.33
CA SER A 123 33.07 -4.39 10.36
C SER A 123 32.52 -4.53 11.79
N LEU A 124 31.19 -4.59 11.94
CA LEU A 124 30.55 -4.74 13.24
C LEU A 124 30.72 -6.17 13.78
N PRO A 125 30.75 -6.33 15.12
CA PRO A 125 30.68 -7.65 15.75
C PRO A 125 29.47 -8.46 15.26
N PHE A 126 29.61 -9.79 15.17
CA PHE A 126 28.55 -10.68 14.69
C PHE A 126 27.22 -10.47 15.41
N GLU A 127 27.23 -10.40 16.74
CA GLU A 127 26.02 -10.15 17.56
C GLU A 127 25.31 -8.85 17.15
N LYS A 128 26.07 -7.79 16.85
CA LYS A 128 25.51 -6.51 16.42
C LYS A 128 24.95 -6.58 15.01
N ARG A 129 25.57 -7.36 14.12
CA ARG A 129 25.05 -7.60 12.77
C ARG A 129 23.71 -8.33 12.82
N GLU A 130 23.61 -9.38 13.63
CA GLU A 130 22.36 -10.13 13.84
C GLU A 130 21.25 -9.24 14.44
N GLU A 131 21.58 -8.43 15.45
CA GLU A 131 20.65 -7.46 16.03
C GLU A 131 20.07 -6.50 14.97
N ILE A 132 20.93 -5.97 14.09
CA ILE A 132 20.52 -5.06 13.01
C ILE A 132 19.68 -5.80 11.97
N ILE A 133 20.07 -7.00 11.54
CA ILE A 133 19.32 -7.81 10.57
C ILE A 133 17.92 -8.10 11.11
N GLU A 134 17.82 -8.55 12.35
CA GLU A 134 16.54 -8.87 12.97
C GLU A 134 15.67 -7.62 13.13
N TRP A 135 16.25 -6.49 13.54
CA TRP A 135 15.53 -5.22 13.60
C TRP A 135 15.02 -4.77 12.23
N VAL A 136 15.83 -4.86 11.17
CA VAL A 136 15.43 -4.49 9.80
C VAL A 136 14.32 -5.43 9.30
N ARG A 137 14.44 -6.74 9.53
CA ARG A 137 13.38 -7.70 9.19
C ARG A 137 12.08 -7.36 9.90
N ARG A 138 12.14 -7.20 11.22
CA ARG A 138 10.98 -6.98 12.09
C ARG A 138 10.31 -5.63 11.85
N VAL A 139 11.06 -4.53 11.84
CA VAL A 139 10.51 -3.17 11.82
C VAL A 139 10.31 -2.67 10.39
N ILE A 140 11.30 -2.84 9.51
CA ILE A 140 11.26 -2.24 8.17
C ILE A 140 10.58 -3.16 7.16
N ILE A 141 11.03 -4.41 7.01
CA ILE A 141 10.56 -5.27 5.93
C ILE A 141 9.15 -5.78 6.24
N SER A 142 9.02 -6.49 7.36
CA SER A 142 7.76 -7.09 7.76
C SER A 142 6.85 -6.09 8.48
N GLY A 143 7.42 -5.19 9.30
CA GLY A 143 6.66 -4.41 10.29
C GLY A 143 5.86 -5.32 11.21
N THR A 144 6.45 -6.46 11.62
CA THR A 144 5.76 -7.59 12.22
C THR A 144 5.10 -7.22 13.53
N THR A 145 3.77 -7.24 13.47
CA THR A 145 2.88 -7.55 14.58
C THR A 145 2.58 -9.06 14.50
N GLU A 146 2.08 -9.69 15.59
CA GLU A 146 1.66 -11.11 15.56
C GLU A 146 0.71 -11.42 14.40
N TYR A 147 -0.15 -10.46 14.07
CA TYR A 147 -1.07 -10.52 12.94
C TYR A 147 -0.37 -10.64 11.58
N ARG A 148 0.71 -9.90 11.33
CA ARG A 148 1.41 -9.98 10.03
C ARG A 148 2.11 -11.32 9.84
N ARG A 149 2.55 -11.96 10.93
CA ARG A 149 3.04 -13.35 10.90
C ARG A 149 1.93 -14.32 10.53
N PHE A 150 0.75 -14.16 11.14
CA PHE A 150 -0.45 -14.90 10.75
C PHE A 150 -0.80 -14.67 9.27
N GLN A 151 -0.83 -13.42 8.79
CA GLN A 151 -1.13 -13.11 7.39
C GLN A 151 -0.13 -13.72 6.42
N ALA A 152 1.17 -13.61 6.70
CA ALA A 152 2.21 -14.24 5.87
C ALA A 152 2.11 -15.78 5.86
N ALA A 153 1.63 -16.40 6.94
CA ALA A 153 1.37 -17.84 7.01
C ALA A 153 0.08 -18.23 6.28
N ALA A 154 -1.00 -17.47 6.46
CA ALA A 154 -2.30 -17.62 5.78
C ALA A 154 -2.15 -17.52 4.25
N ILE A 155 -1.35 -16.54 3.79
CA ILE A 155 -0.98 -16.34 2.37
C ILE A 155 -0.38 -17.59 1.71
N LYS A 156 0.29 -18.45 2.47
CA LYS A 156 0.89 -19.68 1.94
C LYS A 156 -0.13 -20.80 1.73
N GLN A 157 -1.33 -20.69 2.29
CA GLN A 157 -2.37 -21.71 2.26
C GLN A 157 -3.47 -21.32 1.27
N ARG A 158 -3.24 -21.55 -0.03
CA ARG A 158 -4.17 -21.16 -1.10
C ARG A 158 -5.29 -22.18 -1.30
N TYR A 159 -6.54 -21.76 -1.13
CA TYR A 159 -7.72 -22.62 -1.32
C TYR A 159 -8.86 -22.01 -2.13
N ALA A 160 -8.81 -20.71 -2.45
CA ALA A 160 -9.90 -20.10 -3.21
C ALA A 160 -10.14 -20.81 -4.55
N ILE A 161 -11.38 -20.79 -5.02
CA ILE A 161 -11.76 -21.20 -6.38
C ILE A 161 -11.80 -19.95 -7.27
N ARG A 162 -11.27 -20.07 -8.48
CA ARG A 162 -11.20 -18.98 -9.46
C ARG A 162 -12.36 -19.02 -10.45
N PHE A 163 -12.73 -17.85 -10.97
CA PHE A 163 -13.73 -17.68 -12.02
C PHE A 163 -13.12 -16.95 -13.23
N PRO A 164 -12.27 -17.61 -14.04
CA PRO A 164 -11.43 -16.95 -15.04
C PRO A 164 -12.20 -16.19 -16.13
N ALA A 165 -13.42 -16.63 -16.46
CA ALA A 165 -14.28 -15.95 -17.44
C ALA A 165 -14.71 -14.55 -17.00
N LEU A 166 -14.77 -14.30 -15.68
CA LEU A 166 -15.19 -13.04 -15.09
C LEU A 166 -14.00 -12.15 -14.68
N THR A 167 -12.89 -12.75 -14.25
CA THR A 167 -11.73 -12.03 -13.71
C THR A 167 -10.52 -12.01 -14.66
N GLY A 168 -10.61 -12.69 -15.80
CA GLY A 168 -9.48 -13.00 -16.69
C GLY A 168 -8.54 -14.09 -16.12
N ARG A 169 -7.67 -14.64 -16.99
CA ARG A 169 -6.60 -15.61 -16.61
C ARG A 169 -5.40 -14.96 -15.90
N SER A 170 -5.41 -13.64 -15.74
CA SER A 170 -4.33 -12.95 -15.04
C SER A 170 -4.33 -13.39 -13.58
N VAL A 171 -3.13 -13.57 -13.00
CA VAL A 171 -2.94 -13.71 -11.56
C VAL A 171 -3.44 -12.40 -10.94
N SER A 172 -4.73 -12.32 -10.65
CA SER A 172 -5.35 -11.10 -10.13
C SER A 172 -4.64 -10.72 -8.84
N PRO A 173 -3.88 -9.61 -8.81
CA PRO A 173 -3.25 -9.14 -7.60
C PRO A 173 -4.34 -8.42 -6.81
N VAL A 174 -4.85 -9.06 -5.75
CA VAL A 174 -5.46 -8.42 -4.57
C VAL A 174 -6.15 -7.09 -4.93
N TRP A 175 -7.31 -7.18 -5.58
CA TRP A 175 -8.04 -6.01 -6.09
C TRP A 175 -8.58 -5.18 -4.92
N ASP A 176 -8.18 -3.90 -4.82
CA ASP A 176 -8.85 -2.80 -4.10
C ASP A 176 -9.34 -3.08 -2.65
N ILE A 177 -8.70 -4.01 -1.95
CA ILE A 177 -8.98 -4.33 -0.54
C ILE A 177 -8.59 -3.17 0.41
N GLU A 178 -7.86 -2.18 -0.09
CA GLU A 178 -7.40 -0.99 0.65
C GLU A 178 -8.41 0.16 0.73
N ASP A 179 -9.40 0.19 -0.18
CA ASP A 179 -10.55 1.11 -0.07
C ASP A 179 -11.63 0.57 0.88
N GLU A 180 -11.36 -0.59 1.47
CA GLU A 180 -12.14 -1.17 2.56
C GLU A 180 -11.46 -0.91 3.91
N ASP A 181 -12.27 -0.96 4.96
CA ASP A 181 -11.76 -0.91 6.32
C ASP A 181 -10.71 -2.03 6.48
N PRO A 182 -9.48 -1.75 6.95
CA PRO A 182 -8.49 -2.80 7.22
C PRO A 182 -9.03 -3.94 8.13
N ASN A 183 -10.13 -3.70 8.86
CA ASN A 183 -10.85 -4.71 9.64
C ASN A 183 -11.71 -5.67 8.81
N THR A 184 -12.01 -5.38 7.54
CA THR A 184 -12.80 -6.24 6.63
C THR A 184 -11.94 -7.08 5.71
N VAL A 185 -10.62 -6.84 5.69
CA VAL A 185 -9.64 -7.51 4.85
C VAL A 185 -9.21 -8.83 5.46
N ASP A 186 -9.61 -9.94 4.85
CA ASP A 186 -9.21 -11.27 5.29
C ASP A 186 -7.81 -11.66 4.77
N PRO A 187 -6.88 -12.07 5.65
CA PRO A 187 -5.57 -12.58 5.26
C PRO A 187 -5.54 -13.72 4.24
N ASP A 188 -6.63 -14.49 4.12
CA ASP A 188 -6.78 -15.59 3.16
C ASP A 188 -7.15 -15.10 1.73
N LEU A 189 -7.40 -13.79 1.51
CA LEU A 189 -7.71 -13.16 0.21
C LEU A 189 -6.51 -13.23 -0.75
N LEU A 190 -6.36 -14.38 -1.41
CA LEU A 190 -5.42 -14.59 -2.52
C LEU A 190 -6.03 -15.44 -3.63
N SER A 191 -5.45 -15.28 -4.82
CA SER A 191 -5.79 -16.02 -6.03
C SER A 191 -5.88 -17.53 -5.81
N GLY A 192 -7.00 -18.08 -6.25
CA GLY A 192 -7.35 -19.48 -6.10
C GLY A 192 -6.42 -20.47 -6.78
N SER A 193 -6.40 -21.69 -6.26
CA SER A 193 -5.55 -22.78 -6.75
C SER A 193 -6.18 -23.53 -7.93
N LEU A 194 -7.52 -23.47 -8.05
CA LEU A 194 -8.31 -24.25 -9.00
C LEU A 194 -9.36 -23.38 -9.70
N ASP A 195 -9.58 -23.62 -10.99
CA ASP A 195 -10.64 -22.96 -11.76
C ASP A 195 -11.98 -23.65 -11.50
N ALA A 196 -13.04 -22.88 -11.27
CA ALA A 196 -14.38 -23.39 -10.96
C ALA A 196 -14.86 -24.42 -11.99
N PRO A 197 -15.61 -25.46 -11.57
CA PRO A 197 -16.30 -26.33 -12.52
C PRO A 197 -17.22 -25.49 -13.41
N ALA A 198 -17.39 -25.90 -14.68
CA ALA A 198 -18.15 -25.13 -15.67
C ALA A 198 -19.57 -24.75 -15.18
N SER A 199 -20.21 -25.64 -14.43
CA SER A 199 -21.54 -25.41 -13.87
C SER A 199 -21.56 -24.37 -12.76
N LEU A 200 -20.58 -24.37 -11.83
CA LEU A 200 -20.44 -23.33 -10.81
C LEU A 200 -20.03 -21.99 -11.43
N ALA A 201 -19.19 -22.02 -12.47
CA ALA A 201 -18.79 -20.83 -13.20
C ALA A 201 -20.00 -20.14 -13.86
N ALA A 202 -20.88 -20.92 -14.51
CA ALA A 202 -22.12 -20.41 -15.09
C ALA A 202 -23.05 -19.78 -14.04
N GLU A 203 -23.15 -20.39 -12.84
CA GLU A 203 -23.93 -19.83 -11.73
C GLU A 203 -23.36 -18.49 -11.24
N MET A 204 -22.03 -18.38 -11.10
CA MET A 204 -21.37 -17.12 -10.74
C MET A 204 -21.57 -16.05 -11.81
N GLU A 205 -21.43 -16.40 -13.09
CA GLU A 205 -21.68 -15.48 -14.20
C GLU A 205 -23.11 -14.95 -14.22
N SER A 206 -24.08 -15.82 -13.95
CA SER A 206 -25.49 -15.44 -13.81
C SER A 206 -25.72 -14.46 -12.65
N LEU A 207 -25.14 -14.73 -11.47
CA LEU A 207 -25.23 -13.81 -10.32
C LEU A 207 -24.59 -12.44 -10.63
N VAL A 208 -23.39 -12.45 -11.22
CA VAL A 208 -22.68 -11.21 -11.55
C VAL A 208 -23.47 -10.42 -12.58
N ARG A 209 -23.97 -11.06 -13.64
CA ARG A 209 -24.85 -10.42 -14.63
C ARG A 209 -26.07 -9.81 -13.96
N PHE A 210 -26.78 -10.59 -13.13
CA PHE A 210 -27.93 -10.10 -12.39
C PHE A 210 -27.59 -8.87 -11.53
N LYS A 211 -26.40 -8.80 -10.93
CA LYS A 211 -26.00 -7.67 -10.07
C LYS A 211 -25.37 -6.49 -10.79
N THR A 212 -24.92 -6.61 -12.04
CA THR A 212 -24.19 -5.54 -12.74
C THR A 212 -24.94 -4.93 -13.92
N THR A 213 -25.93 -5.61 -14.52
CA THR A 213 -26.70 -5.07 -15.65
C THR A 213 -27.46 -3.79 -15.26
N THR A 214 -27.67 -2.88 -16.22
CA THR A 214 -28.41 -1.64 -15.96
C THR A 214 -29.87 -1.92 -15.56
N LEU A 215 -30.54 -2.79 -16.32
CA LEU A 215 -31.91 -3.20 -16.09
C LEU A 215 -31.96 -4.68 -15.71
N THR A 216 -32.91 -5.04 -14.86
CA THR A 216 -33.21 -6.43 -14.51
C THR A 216 -33.96 -7.10 -15.65
N ASP A 217 -33.70 -8.38 -15.85
CA ASP A 217 -34.45 -9.21 -16.79
C ASP A 217 -35.93 -9.32 -16.37
N LEU A 218 -36.81 -9.53 -17.34
CA LEU A 218 -38.25 -9.63 -17.11
C LEU A 218 -38.56 -10.75 -16.10
N GLY A 219 -39.39 -10.44 -15.10
CA GLY A 219 -39.77 -11.38 -14.05
C GLY A 219 -38.81 -11.42 -12.85
N PHE A 220 -37.64 -10.77 -12.94
CA PHE A 220 -36.72 -10.64 -11.84
C PHE A 220 -36.80 -9.27 -11.16
N GLN A 221 -36.64 -9.26 -9.84
CA GLN A 221 -36.50 -8.04 -9.06
C GLN A 221 -35.13 -8.02 -8.39
N ARG A 222 -34.53 -6.83 -8.32
CA ARG A 222 -33.19 -6.65 -7.75
C ARG A 222 -33.16 -5.48 -6.80
N ASN A 223 -32.50 -5.70 -5.68
CA ASN A 223 -32.08 -4.63 -4.79
C ASN A 223 -30.57 -4.36 -4.95
N GLY A 224 -30.23 -3.10 -5.24
CA GLY A 224 -28.88 -2.60 -5.44
C GLY A 224 -28.20 -3.11 -6.71
N VAL A 225 -27.23 -2.34 -7.20
CA VAL A 225 -26.38 -2.69 -8.34
C VAL A 225 -24.93 -2.72 -7.86
N TRP A 226 -24.17 -3.73 -8.27
CA TRP A 226 -22.74 -3.80 -8.01
C TRP A 226 -21.97 -2.99 -9.04
N GLY A 227 -21.05 -2.15 -8.57
CA GLY A 227 -19.95 -1.65 -9.40
C GLY A 227 -18.95 -2.76 -9.70
N GLU A 228 -18.00 -2.48 -10.60
CA GLU A 228 -16.96 -3.42 -11.03
C GLU A 228 -16.15 -3.96 -9.85
N GLU A 229 -15.76 -3.08 -8.92
CA GLU A 229 -14.97 -3.44 -7.73
C GLU A 229 -15.79 -4.28 -6.75
N THR A 230 -17.06 -3.93 -6.55
CA THR A 230 -17.95 -4.71 -5.69
C THR A 230 -18.16 -6.11 -6.27
N ALA A 231 -18.34 -6.23 -7.59
CA ALA A 231 -18.47 -7.52 -8.24
C ALA A 231 -17.20 -8.37 -8.09
N ALA A 232 -16.02 -7.79 -8.36
CA ALA A 232 -14.73 -8.47 -8.18
C ALA A 232 -14.57 -8.99 -6.74
N GLN A 233 -14.89 -8.15 -5.75
CA GLN A 233 -14.84 -8.55 -4.34
C GLN A 233 -15.79 -9.70 -4.03
N LYS A 234 -17.05 -9.65 -4.49
CA LYS A 234 -18.02 -10.72 -4.22
C LYS A 234 -17.62 -12.04 -4.88
N ILE A 235 -17.03 -11.99 -6.08
CA ILE A 235 -16.46 -13.17 -6.74
C ILE A 235 -15.37 -13.81 -5.87
N GLU A 236 -14.46 -13.01 -5.30
CA GLU A 236 -13.38 -13.52 -4.45
C GLU A 236 -13.89 -14.11 -3.14
N HIS A 237 -14.80 -13.41 -2.46
CA HIS A 237 -15.41 -13.87 -1.20
C HIS A 237 -16.12 -15.21 -1.36
N LEU A 238 -16.91 -15.35 -2.43
CA LEU A 238 -17.61 -16.58 -2.75
C LEU A 238 -16.63 -17.66 -3.23
N GLY A 239 -15.58 -17.29 -3.96
CA GLY A 239 -14.48 -18.19 -4.34
C GLY A 239 -13.78 -18.80 -3.13
N LEU A 240 -13.54 -18.01 -2.07
CA LEU A 240 -13.02 -18.51 -0.79
C LEU A 240 -13.99 -19.45 -0.08
N MET A 241 -15.28 -19.10 -0.04
CA MET A 241 -16.33 -19.95 0.55
C MET A 241 -16.38 -21.33 -0.12
N PHE A 242 -16.48 -21.38 -1.45
CA PHE A 242 -16.48 -22.66 -2.18
C PHE A 242 -15.13 -23.38 -2.09
N GLY A 243 -14.03 -22.62 -2.04
CA GLY A 243 -12.70 -23.15 -1.77
C GLY A 243 -12.61 -23.90 -0.43
N ALA A 244 -13.17 -23.31 0.63
CA ALA A 244 -13.21 -23.94 1.96
C ALA A 244 -14.06 -25.21 1.95
N LEU A 245 -15.20 -25.22 1.24
CA LEU A 245 -16.03 -26.41 1.08
C LEU A 245 -15.30 -27.54 0.32
N SER A 246 -14.48 -27.20 -0.67
CA SER A 246 -13.77 -28.18 -1.51
C SER A 246 -12.47 -28.70 -0.89
N ALA A 247 -11.75 -27.85 -0.15
CA ALA A 247 -10.41 -28.17 0.36
C ALA A 247 -10.41 -29.42 1.26
N SER A 248 -9.30 -30.18 1.20
CA SER A 248 -9.12 -31.42 1.96
C SER A 248 -9.30 -31.20 3.47
N PRO A 249 -9.96 -32.12 4.20
CA PRO A 249 -10.09 -32.06 5.65
C PRO A 249 -8.79 -32.39 6.40
N ASP A 250 -7.90 -33.18 5.79
CA ASP A 250 -6.77 -33.79 6.49
C ASP A 250 -5.46 -32.99 6.40
N GLU A 251 -5.35 -32.06 5.45
CA GLU A 251 -4.12 -31.32 5.19
C GLU A 251 -4.35 -29.83 4.97
N GLY A 252 -3.34 -29.02 5.32
CA GLY A 252 -3.28 -27.59 5.05
C GLY A 252 -4.45 -26.80 5.63
N VAL A 253 -5.41 -26.48 4.77
CA VAL A 253 -6.55 -25.59 5.03
C VAL A 253 -7.62 -26.26 5.90
N ARG A 254 -7.64 -27.61 5.92
CA ARG A 254 -8.61 -28.43 6.67
C ARG A 254 -10.05 -28.04 6.33
N GLY A 255 -10.37 -28.03 5.04
CA GLY A 255 -11.70 -27.71 4.52
C GLY A 255 -12.70 -28.84 4.76
N TYR A 256 -13.85 -28.77 4.09
CA TYR A 256 -14.88 -29.81 4.26
C TYR A 256 -14.60 -31.08 3.42
N GLY A 257 -13.94 -30.95 2.27
CA GLY A 257 -13.68 -32.08 1.36
C GLY A 257 -14.82 -32.42 0.41
N LEU A 258 -15.68 -31.46 0.06
CA LEU A 258 -16.77 -31.69 -0.89
C LEU A 258 -16.20 -31.83 -2.31
N PRO A 259 -16.57 -32.88 -3.07
CA PRO A 259 -16.13 -33.04 -4.47
C PRO A 259 -16.48 -31.82 -5.33
N PHE A 260 -15.57 -31.48 -6.24
CA PHE A 260 -15.61 -30.25 -7.03
C PHE A 260 -16.89 -30.14 -7.88
N GLU A 261 -17.35 -31.26 -8.42
CA GLU A 261 -18.55 -31.36 -9.28
C GLU A 261 -19.85 -31.13 -8.49
N ARG A 262 -19.80 -31.29 -7.15
CA ARG A 262 -20.93 -31.08 -6.25
C ARG A 262 -21.08 -29.64 -5.78
N LEU A 263 -20.16 -28.75 -6.14
CA LEU A 263 -20.26 -27.34 -5.82
C LEU A 263 -21.38 -26.67 -6.65
N THR A 264 -22.25 -25.96 -5.94
CA THR A 264 -23.33 -25.15 -6.49
C THR A 264 -23.74 -24.07 -5.48
N PHE A 265 -24.21 -22.92 -5.97
CA PHE A 265 -24.82 -21.87 -5.16
C PHE A 265 -26.05 -22.35 -4.39
N GLY A 266 -26.74 -23.39 -4.85
CA GLY A 266 -27.84 -24.01 -4.10
C GLY A 266 -27.46 -24.41 -2.68
N LEU A 267 -26.21 -24.81 -2.44
CA LEU A 267 -25.70 -25.14 -1.10
C LEU A 267 -25.78 -23.95 -0.14
N LEU A 268 -25.66 -22.72 -0.65
CA LEU A 268 -25.65 -21.51 0.17
C LEU A 268 -27.03 -21.11 0.71
N ALA A 269 -28.09 -21.83 0.35
CA ALA A 269 -29.43 -21.68 0.94
C ALA A 269 -29.64 -22.51 2.21
N PHE A 270 -28.66 -23.33 2.63
CA PHE A 270 -28.82 -24.26 3.74
C PHE A 270 -28.11 -23.76 5.02
N PRO A 271 -28.80 -23.70 6.17
CA PRO A 271 -28.22 -23.23 7.44
C PRO A 271 -26.94 -23.97 7.86
N GLY A 272 -26.90 -25.29 7.70
CA GLY A 272 -25.78 -26.12 8.15
C GLY A 272 -24.46 -25.79 7.44
N VAL A 273 -24.51 -25.35 6.18
CA VAL A 273 -23.34 -24.90 5.42
C VAL A 273 -22.72 -23.65 6.04
N TRP A 274 -23.55 -22.69 6.44
CA TRP A 274 -23.10 -21.44 7.06
C TRP A 274 -22.63 -21.65 8.50
N ASP A 275 -23.36 -22.44 9.29
CA ASP A 275 -22.95 -22.75 10.66
C ASP A 275 -21.62 -23.54 10.68
N TRP A 276 -21.40 -24.45 9.73
CA TRP A 276 -20.09 -25.09 9.54
C TRP A 276 -19.02 -24.09 9.14
N TYR A 277 -19.26 -23.24 8.14
CA TYR A 277 -18.27 -22.28 7.66
C TYR A 277 -17.83 -21.33 8.79
N LEU A 278 -18.77 -20.82 9.58
CA LEU A 278 -18.46 -19.98 10.75
C LEU A 278 -17.59 -20.73 11.77
N ARG A 279 -17.95 -21.95 12.17
CA ARG A 279 -17.12 -22.75 13.10
C ARG A 279 -15.76 -23.08 12.54
N TRP A 280 -15.68 -23.38 11.23
CA TRP A 280 -14.43 -23.64 10.54
C TRP A 280 -13.50 -22.41 10.57
N ARG A 281 -14.05 -21.22 10.29
CA ARG A 281 -13.33 -19.95 10.39
C ARG A 281 -12.84 -19.66 11.80
N GLU A 282 -13.70 -19.87 12.79
CA GLU A 282 -13.34 -19.71 14.20
C GLU A 282 -12.21 -20.67 14.60
N ARG A 283 -12.25 -21.95 14.20
CA ARG A 283 -11.16 -22.90 14.51
C ARG A 283 -9.84 -22.53 13.82
N ARG A 284 -9.92 -21.98 12.60
CA ARG A 284 -8.76 -21.61 11.79
C ARG A 284 -8.09 -20.32 12.29
N ARG A 285 -8.89 -19.33 12.69
CA ARG A 285 -8.41 -18.01 13.13
C ARG A 285 -8.32 -17.87 14.66
N GLY A 286 -9.14 -18.59 15.40
CA GLY A 286 -9.31 -18.51 16.85
C GLY A 286 -10.45 -17.58 17.32
N PHE A 287 -11.05 -16.79 16.43
CA PHE A 287 -12.12 -15.84 16.73
C PHE A 287 -12.82 -15.34 15.44
N TYR A 288 -13.95 -14.66 15.60
CA TYR A 288 -14.71 -14.03 14.52
C TYR A 288 -14.29 -12.58 14.25
N THR A 289 -14.41 -12.12 13.00
CA THR A 289 -14.17 -10.72 12.61
C THR A 289 -15.34 -10.18 11.78
N THR A 290 -15.23 -8.92 11.33
CA THR A 290 -16.19 -8.31 10.39
C THR A 290 -16.31 -9.08 9.07
N TRP A 291 -15.33 -9.92 8.72
CA TRP A 291 -15.43 -10.80 7.56
C TRP A 291 -16.68 -11.70 7.63
N GLU A 292 -16.87 -12.40 8.74
CA GLU A 292 -17.99 -13.32 8.88
C GLU A 292 -19.33 -12.57 8.85
N VAL A 293 -19.38 -11.35 9.40
CA VAL A 293 -20.53 -10.43 9.30
C VAL A 293 -20.82 -10.09 7.82
N ASN A 294 -19.78 -9.77 7.05
CA ASN A 294 -19.92 -9.45 5.62
C ASN A 294 -20.36 -10.66 4.79
N MET A 295 -19.83 -11.85 5.07
CA MET A 295 -20.21 -13.10 4.41
C MET A 295 -21.68 -13.45 4.67
N LEU A 296 -22.14 -13.33 5.91
CA LEU A 296 -23.55 -13.51 6.26
C LEU A 296 -24.45 -12.47 5.58
N SER A 297 -23.98 -11.22 5.44
CA SER A 297 -24.70 -10.18 4.72
C SER A 297 -24.87 -10.50 3.23
N ILE A 298 -23.87 -11.15 2.59
CA ILE A 298 -23.99 -11.66 1.22
C ILE A 298 -25.09 -12.72 1.15
N ALA A 299 -25.08 -13.69 2.06
CA ALA A 299 -26.08 -14.77 2.11
C ALA A 299 -27.52 -14.24 2.26
N LEU A 300 -27.70 -13.28 3.16
CA LEU A 300 -28.98 -12.59 3.38
C LEU A 300 -29.40 -11.84 2.11
N ALA A 301 -28.48 -11.15 1.43
CA ALA A 301 -28.79 -10.45 0.18
C ALA A 301 -29.21 -11.42 -0.94
N LEU A 302 -28.64 -12.62 -1.00
CA LEU A 302 -28.97 -13.62 -2.02
C LEU A 302 -30.33 -14.30 -1.78
N THR A 303 -30.81 -14.35 -0.55
CA THR A 303 -32.06 -15.05 -0.16
C THR A 303 -33.20 -14.10 0.22
N ARG A 304 -32.95 -12.79 0.17
CA ARG A 304 -33.93 -11.73 0.51
C ARG A 304 -35.25 -11.92 -0.23
N LYS A 305 -36.36 -11.67 0.48
CA LYS A 305 -37.70 -11.66 -0.10
C LYS A 305 -37.76 -10.76 -1.34
N GLU A 306 -38.39 -11.29 -2.39
CA GLU A 306 -38.58 -10.71 -3.73
C GLU A 306 -37.30 -10.47 -4.55
N THR A 307 -36.22 -10.01 -3.92
CA THR A 307 -35.06 -9.42 -4.62
C THR A 307 -33.78 -10.27 -4.56
N GLY A 308 -33.79 -11.34 -3.78
CA GLY A 308 -32.67 -12.26 -3.63
C GLY A 308 -32.46 -13.09 -4.90
N TRP A 309 -31.23 -13.14 -5.40
CA TRP A 309 -30.90 -13.92 -6.60
C TRP A 309 -31.17 -15.41 -6.39
N LEU A 310 -30.61 -16.00 -5.32
CA LEU A 310 -30.80 -17.42 -5.01
C LEU A 310 -32.28 -17.77 -4.79
N ARG A 311 -33.05 -16.85 -4.19
CA ARG A 311 -34.52 -17.02 -4.03
C ARG A 311 -35.25 -17.12 -5.37
N GLN A 312 -34.79 -16.39 -6.39
CA GLN A 312 -35.40 -16.33 -7.73
C GLN A 312 -34.90 -17.44 -8.67
N HIS A 313 -33.98 -18.30 -8.21
CA HIS A 313 -33.40 -19.40 -8.97
C HIS A 313 -33.60 -20.77 -8.27
N PRO A 314 -34.85 -21.25 -8.09
CA PRO A 314 -35.14 -22.53 -7.45
C PRO A 314 -34.53 -23.75 -8.18
N GLU A 315 -34.26 -23.64 -9.49
CA GLU A 315 -33.63 -24.70 -10.28
C GLU A 315 -32.23 -25.09 -9.77
N LEU A 316 -31.56 -24.20 -9.03
CA LEU A 316 -30.26 -24.49 -8.41
C LEU A 316 -30.38 -25.61 -7.35
N LEU A 317 -31.56 -25.79 -6.76
CA LEU A 317 -31.84 -26.86 -5.81
C LEU A 317 -31.72 -28.26 -6.45
N MET A 318 -31.98 -28.39 -7.75
CA MET A 318 -31.90 -29.68 -8.46
C MET A 318 -30.50 -30.29 -8.43
N ARG A 319 -29.47 -29.45 -8.23
CA ARG A 319 -28.07 -29.87 -8.14
C ARG A 319 -27.63 -30.18 -6.71
N VAL A 320 -28.43 -29.79 -5.71
CA VAL A 320 -28.10 -30.04 -4.31
C VAL A 320 -28.35 -31.51 -3.98
N ARG A 321 -27.36 -32.13 -3.35
CA ARG A 321 -27.44 -33.48 -2.79
C ARG A 321 -27.24 -33.41 -1.29
N PRO A 322 -27.75 -34.38 -0.50
CA PRO A 322 -27.42 -34.46 0.92
C PRO A 322 -25.90 -34.45 1.14
N VAL A 323 -25.46 -33.67 2.13
CA VAL A 323 -24.05 -33.49 2.49
C VAL A 323 -23.89 -33.79 3.98
N PRO A 324 -23.16 -34.86 4.37
CA PRO A 324 -23.11 -35.32 5.76
C PRO A 324 -22.79 -34.23 6.78
N GLY A 325 -23.72 -33.97 7.71
CA GLY A 325 -23.56 -32.96 8.74
C GLY A 325 -23.72 -31.50 8.29
N LEU A 326 -23.99 -31.24 7.00
CA LEU A 326 -24.33 -29.91 6.48
C LEU A 326 -25.76 -29.80 5.95
N ILE A 327 -26.22 -30.83 5.21
CA ILE A 327 -27.51 -30.85 4.52
C ILE A 327 -28.10 -32.24 4.62
N SER A 328 -29.27 -32.36 5.25
CA SER A 328 -30.04 -33.60 5.35
C SER A 328 -30.97 -33.80 4.15
N GLU A 329 -31.39 -35.05 3.91
CA GLU A 329 -32.38 -35.37 2.88
C GLU A 329 -33.72 -34.68 3.16
N SER A 330 -34.18 -34.67 4.41
CA SER A 330 -35.40 -33.96 4.82
C SER A 330 -35.37 -32.47 4.51
N GLU A 331 -34.21 -31.82 4.64
CA GLU A 331 -34.08 -30.40 4.27
C GLU A 331 -34.16 -30.19 2.76
N THR A 332 -33.57 -31.09 1.96
CA THR A 332 -33.68 -31.01 0.49
C THR A 332 -35.11 -31.24 0.00
N THR A 333 -35.87 -32.12 0.67
CA THR A 333 -37.29 -32.34 0.40
C THR A 333 -38.11 -31.11 0.79
N ALA A 334 -37.90 -30.56 2.00
CA ALA A 334 -38.61 -29.36 2.46
C ALA A 334 -38.38 -28.15 1.54
N ALA A 335 -37.13 -27.93 1.12
CA ALA A 335 -36.77 -26.88 0.18
C ALA A 335 -37.41 -27.09 -1.19
N SER A 336 -37.54 -28.34 -1.65
CA SER A 336 -38.20 -28.68 -2.92
C SER A 336 -39.71 -28.45 -2.87
N SER A 337 -40.33 -28.69 -1.70
CA SER A 337 -41.77 -28.51 -1.50
C SER A 337 -42.19 -27.04 -1.41
N ASP A 338 -41.40 -26.21 -0.71
CA ASP A 338 -41.65 -24.77 -0.59
C ASP A 338 -40.33 -24.00 -0.52
N TRP A 339 -39.80 -23.66 -1.70
CA TRP A 339 -38.54 -22.93 -1.82
C TRP A 339 -38.59 -21.55 -1.17
N HIS A 340 -39.70 -20.84 -1.34
CA HIS A 340 -39.84 -19.48 -0.82
C HIS A 340 -39.95 -19.46 0.71
N GLY A 341 -40.77 -20.34 1.29
CA GLY A 341 -40.86 -20.51 2.73
C GLY A 341 -39.54 -21.02 3.32
N TYR A 342 -38.83 -21.90 2.62
CA TYR A 342 -37.49 -22.34 3.05
C TYR A 342 -36.49 -21.17 3.06
N CYS A 343 -36.48 -20.32 2.03
CA CYS A 343 -35.68 -19.09 2.01
C CYS A 343 -36.04 -18.13 3.16
N ASP A 344 -37.32 -18.00 3.50
CA ASP A 344 -37.77 -17.16 4.62
C ASP A 344 -37.31 -17.71 5.97
N ASN A 345 -37.33 -19.04 6.15
CA ASN A 345 -36.78 -19.70 7.35
C ASN A 345 -35.26 -19.51 7.45
N PHE A 346 -34.54 -19.71 6.34
CA PHE A 346 -33.11 -19.50 6.24
C PHE A 346 -32.72 -18.05 6.55
N TYR A 347 -33.43 -17.08 5.97
CA TYR A 347 -33.18 -15.65 6.19
C TYR A 347 -33.32 -15.28 7.67
N ARG A 348 -34.34 -15.83 8.37
CA ARG A 348 -34.51 -15.63 9.82
C ARG A 348 -33.34 -16.23 10.62
N HIS A 349 -32.91 -17.46 10.29
CA HIS A 349 -31.76 -18.11 10.93
C HIS A 349 -30.49 -17.25 10.79
N LEU A 350 -30.15 -16.84 9.58
CA LEU A 350 -28.93 -16.04 9.34
C LEU A 350 -29.01 -14.64 9.94
N THR A 351 -30.19 -14.03 10.01
CA THR A 351 -30.34 -12.72 10.66
C THR A 351 -30.01 -12.80 12.15
N ASN A 352 -30.42 -13.89 12.81
CA ASN A 352 -30.05 -14.14 14.21
C ASN A 352 -28.55 -14.40 14.35
N ARG A 353 -28.00 -15.27 13.49
CA ARG A 353 -26.57 -15.58 13.51
C ARG A 353 -25.70 -14.35 13.23
N LEU A 354 -26.11 -13.47 12.33
CA LEU A 354 -25.43 -12.20 12.06
C LEU A 354 -25.30 -11.36 13.34
N LYS A 355 -26.39 -11.22 14.12
CA LYS A 355 -26.38 -10.47 15.38
C LYS A 355 -25.49 -11.11 16.44
N GLU A 356 -25.48 -12.45 16.52
CA GLU A 356 -24.59 -13.18 17.43
C GLU A 356 -23.12 -12.94 17.07
N ILE A 357 -22.76 -13.13 15.80
CA ILE A 357 -21.40 -12.91 15.30
C ILE A 357 -20.98 -11.45 15.50
N GLN A 358 -21.84 -10.47 15.21
CA GLN A 358 -21.55 -9.05 15.46
C GLN A 358 -21.20 -8.74 16.92
N ARG A 359 -21.78 -9.46 17.89
CA ARG A 359 -21.50 -9.25 19.33
C ARG A 359 -20.15 -9.83 19.76
N VAL A 360 -19.71 -10.91 19.12
CA VAL A 360 -18.47 -11.63 19.48
C VAL A 360 -17.30 -11.32 18.53
N ALA A 361 -17.58 -10.70 17.39
CA ALA A 361 -16.58 -10.30 16.42
C ALA A 361 -15.56 -9.36 17.07
N ARG A 362 -14.29 -9.70 16.92
CA ARG A 362 -13.17 -8.92 17.42
C ARG A 362 -12.48 -8.23 16.27
N VAL A 363 -12.04 -7.00 16.54
CA VAL A 363 -11.09 -6.31 15.69
C VAL A 363 -9.76 -7.08 15.79
N HIS A 364 -9.35 -7.71 14.70
CA HIS A 364 -8.13 -8.54 14.68
C HIS A 364 -6.87 -7.71 14.97
N ARG A 365 -6.87 -6.44 14.55
CA ARG A 365 -5.76 -5.51 14.72
C ARG A 365 -6.33 -4.10 14.84
N ASP A 366 -5.68 -3.27 15.65
CA ASP A 366 -5.87 -1.83 15.52
C ASP A 366 -5.33 -1.34 14.15
N PRO A 367 -6.20 -0.91 13.21
CA PRO A 367 -5.77 -0.47 11.88
C PRO A 367 -4.76 0.68 11.95
N PHE A 368 -4.80 1.45 13.05
CA PHE A 368 -3.94 2.60 13.28
C PHE A 368 -2.56 2.23 13.84
N GLU A 369 -2.35 1.01 14.35
CA GLU A 369 -1.10 0.58 15.01
C GLU A 369 0.18 1.04 14.27
N PRO A 370 0.32 0.91 12.93
CA PRO A 370 1.54 1.34 12.24
C PRO A 370 1.83 2.84 12.25
N ILE A 371 0.81 3.65 12.54
CA ILE A 371 0.86 5.11 12.54
C ILE A 371 0.46 5.70 13.89
N MET A 372 0.31 4.89 14.95
CA MET A 372 -0.11 5.38 16.26
C MET A 372 0.85 6.46 16.79
N CYS A 373 2.16 6.29 16.59
CA CYS A 373 3.15 7.29 16.96
C CYS A 373 2.95 8.66 16.29
N VAL A 374 2.23 8.72 15.17
CA VAL A 374 1.84 9.95 14.47
C VAL A 374 0.50 10.45 14.99
N LEU A 375 -0.50 9.55 15.09
CA LEU A 375 -1.85 9.91 15.49
C LEU A 375 -1.94 10.39 16.94
N GLU A 376 -1.04 9.96 17.82
CA GLU A 376 -0.98 10.39 19.21
C GLU A 376 -0.45 11.83 19.37
N THR A 377 0.29 12.35 18.39
CA THR A 377 0.81 13.73 18.46
C THR A 377 -0.30 14.79 18.39
N ASP A 378 0.02 16.01 18.86
CA ASP A 378 -0.90 17.18 18.79
C ASP A 378 -1.17 17.65 17.35
N SER A 379 -0.28 17.28 16.42
CA SER A 379 -0.37 17.66 15.02
C SER A 379 0.04 16.49 14.11
N PRO A 380 -0.84 15.48 13.93
CA PRO A 380 -0.52 14.29 13.13
C PRO A 380 -0.04 14.63 11.72
N LEU A 381 -0.67 15.60 11.05
CA LEU A 381 -0.28 16.07 9.73
C LEU A 381 1.14 16.67 9.71
N SER A 382 1.50 17.47 10.72
CA SER A 382 2.85 18.05 10.83
C SER A 382 3.91 16.97 11.09
N GLU A 383 3.60 15.99 11.93
CA GLU A 383 4.51 14.87 12.21
C GLU A 383 4.74 14.04 10.94
N TYR A 384 3.67 13.70 10.23
CA TYR A 384 3.74 12.92 8.99
C TYR A 384 4.41 13.68 7.84
N ARG A 385 4.27 15.01 7.79
CA ARG A 385 4.94 15.86 6.79
C ARG A 385 6.46 15.72 6.82
N LYS A 386 7.08 15.42 7.97
CA LYS A 386 8.54 15.22 8.07
C LYS A 386 9.08 14.20 7.08
N ILE A 387 8.26 13.23 6.67
CA ILE A 387 8.63 12.24 5.64
C ILE A 387 8.90 12.92 4.29
N THR A 388 8.10 13.93 3.91
CA THR A 388 8.32 14.68 2.67
C THR A 388 9.59 15.52 2.71
N ASP A 389 9.91 16.12 3.86
CA ASP A 389 11.16 16.86 4.06
C ASP A 389 12.38 15.90 3.97
N GLU A 390 12.27 14.71 4.56
CA GLU A 390 13.31 13.67 4.50
C GLU A 390 13.54 13.15 3.07
N ILE A 391 12.48 13.05 2.24
CA ILE A 391 12.62 12.69 0.82
C ILE A 391 13.42 13.76 0.07
N LEU A 392 13.07 15.03 0.24
CA LEU A 392 13.73 16.13 -0.46
C LEU A 392 15.18 16.33 0.00
N ALA A 393 15.43 16.25 1.31
CA ALA A 393 16.78 16.32 1.89
C ALA A 393 17.71 15.20 1.37
N ARG A 394 17.14 14.09 0.90
CA ARG A 394 17.87 12.91 0.42
C ARG A 394 17.72 12.66 -1.07
N MET A 395 17.11 13.61 -1.80
CA MET A 395 16.93 13.51 -3.23
C MET A 395 18.30 13.50 -3.94
N PRO A 396 18.58 12.53 -4.83
CA PRO A 396 19.81 12.52 -5.61
C PRO A 396 19.89 13.74 -6.54
N ASP A 397 21.12 14.17 -6.86
CA ASP A 397 21.33 15.20 -7.87
C ASP A 397 20.70 14.80 -9.21
N GLU A 398 19.82 15.64 -9.72
CA GLU A 398 19.03 15.34 -10.91
C GLU A 398 19.91 15.21 -12.16
N LYS A 399 20.92 16.09 -12.31
CA LYS A 399 21.77 16.10 -13.51
C LYS A 399 22.59 14.82 -13.63
N ARG A 400 23.09 14.30 -12.51
CA ARG A 400 23.91 13.09 -12.44
C ARG A 400 23.06 11.81 -12.39
N HIS A 401 21.89 11.87 -11.76
CA HIS A 401 21.04 10.70 -11.50
C HIS A 401 19.56 10.98 -11.81
N PRO A 402 19.22 11.31 -13.07
CA PRO A 402 17.90 11.81 -13.44
C PRO A 402 16.77 10.84 -13.09
N ARG A 403 17.02 9.54 -13.25
CA ARG A 403 16.04 8.50 -12.93
C ARG A 403 15.82 8.33 -11.43
N ALA A 404 16.87 8.44 -10.61
CA ALA A 404 16.73 8.29 -9.16
C ALA A 404 16.11 9.56 -8.53
N ALA A 405 16.44 10.74 -9.07
CA ALA A 405 15.75 11.98 -8.75
C ALA A 405 14.26 11.91 -9.13
N ALA A 406 13.93 11.40 -10.32
CA ALA A 406 12.55 11.17 -10.74
C ALA A 406 11.77 10.24 -9.79
N GLU A 407 12.41 9.18 -9.28
CA GLU A 407 11.80 8.30 -8.27
C GLU A 407 11.55 9.02 -6.95
N ALA A 408 12.47 9.87 -6.50
CA ALA A 408 12.34 10.67 -5.29
C ALA A 408 11.21 11.71 -5.42
N VAL A 409 11.15 12.45 -6.54
CA VAL A 409 10.07 13.40 -6.82
C VAL A 409 8.72 12.71 -6.89
N ARG A 410 8.63 11.52 -7.53
CA ARG A 410 7.41 10.70 -7.51
C ARG A 410 6.99 10.35 -6.08
N SER A 411 7.91 9.87 -5.24
CA SER A 411 7.65 9.52 -3.84
C SER A 411 7.22 10.74 -3.01
N PHE A 412 7.84 11.90 -3.24
CA PHE A 412 7.46 13.16 -2.62
C PHE A 412 6.02 13.55 -2.99
N LEU A 413 5.71 13.59 -4.29
CA LEU A 413 4.38 13.95 -4.78
C LEU A 413 3.30 12.96 -4.33
N LEU A 414 3.63 11.67 -4.26
CA LEU A 414 2.72 10.63 -3.79
C LEU A 414 2.24 10.90 -2.34
N LEU A 415 3.15 11.23 -1.43
CA LEU A 415 2.77 11.63 -0.07
C LEU A 415 2.18 13.03 -0.01
N ARG A 416 2.76 14.01 -0.71
CA ARG A 416 2.35 15.41 -0.67
C ARG A 416 0.94 15.63 -1.21
N LEU A 417 0.55 14.94 -2.29
CA LEU A 417 -0.82 14.98 -2.82
C LEU A 417 -1.76 14.14 -1.96
N GLY A 418 -1.33 12.99 -1.44
CA GLY A 418 -2.12 12.21 -0.49
C GLY A 418 -2.53 13.03 0.75
N LEU A 419 -1.60 13.80 1.30
CA LEU A 419 -1.82 14.67 2.48
C LEU A 419 -2.64 15.93 2.19
N HIS A 420 -2.87 16.33 0.94
CA HIS A 420 -3.73 17.47 0.64
C HIS A 420 -5.11 17.07 0.17
N LEU A 421 -5.17 16.03 -0.65
CA LEU A 421 -6.40 15.66 -1.32
C LEU A 421 -7.23 14.71 -0.45
N GLY A 422 -6.56 13.95 0.44
CA GLY A 422 -7.21 12.94 1.26
C GLY A 422 -7.90 11.86 0.44
N LEU A 423 -7.52 11.67 -0.83
CA LEU A 423 -8.16 10.75 -1.76
C LEU A 423 -7.86 9.29 -1.43
N ARG A 424 -8.79 8.42 -1.80
CA ARG A 424 -8.59 6.96 -1.83
C ARG A 424 -7.50 6.57 -2.82
N GLN A 425 -6.86 5.42 -2.60
CA GLN A 425 -5.75 5.01 -3.45
C GLN A 425 -6.17 4.86 -4.91
N LYS A 426 -7.38 4.36 -5.18
CA LYS A 426 -7.90 4.22 -6.54
C LYS A 426 -7.88 5.57 -7.27
N ASN A 427 -8.41 6.61 -6.61
CA ASN A 427 -8.51 7.95 -7.18
C ASN A 427 -7.12 8.55 -7.44
N LEU A 428 -6.15 8.36 -6.55
CA LEU A 428 -4.77 8.81 -6.77
C LEU A 428 -4.06 8.01 -7.87
N ARG A 429 -4.21 6.69 -7.86
CA ARG A 429 -3.59 5.73 -8.78
C ARG A 429 -4.05 5.96 -10.22
N GLN A 430 -5.35 6.16 -10.41
CA GLN A 430 -5.98 6.29 -11.73
C GLN A 430 -6.11 7.75 -12.20
N MET A 431 -5.68 8.73 -11.40
CA MET A 431 -5.71 10.14 -11.78
C MET A 431 -4.91 10.35 -13.06
N LEU A 432 -5.54 10.90 -14.09
CA LEU A 432 -4.90 11.33 -15.33
C LEU A 432 -4.13 12.64 -15.12
N VAL A 433 -3.29 12.99 -16.08
CA VAL A 433 -2.62 14.30 -16.11
C VAL A 433 -2.78 14.99 -17.44
N CYS A 434 -3.18 16.27 -17.39
CA CYS A 434 -3.14 17.17 -18.53
C CYS A 434 -2.02 18.20 -18.33
N PRO A 435 -0.94 18.16 -19.14
CA PRO A 435 0.12 19.16 -19.09
C PRO A 435 -0.41 20.58 -19.33
N ARG A 436 0.20 21.57 -18.67
CA ARG A 436 -0.12 22.98 -18.86
C ARG A 436 -0.03 23.38 -20.34
N GLY A 437 -1.01 24.18 -20.80
CA GLY A 437 -1.12 24.61 -22.20
C GLY A 437 -1.79 23.59 -23.13
N ARG A 438 -2.23 22.44 -22.62
CA ARG A 438 -3.10 21.51 -23.37
C ARG A 438 -4.54 21.65 -22.91
N LEU A 439 -5.47 21.31 -23.81
CA LEU A 439 -6.89 21.26 -23.49
C LEU A 439 -7.16 20.10 -22.53
N PRO A 440 -7.75 20.35 -21.35
CA PRO A 440 -8.14 19.30 -20.42
C PRO A 440 -9.19 18.35 -20.98
N THR A 441 -9.26 17.14 -20.40
CA THR A 441 -10.32 16.19 -20.71
C THR A 441 -11.67 16.75 -20.26
N THR A 442 -12.71 16.55 -21.07
CA THR A 442 -14.07 17.00 -20.70
C THR A 442 -14.59 16.24 -19.49
N GLU A 443 -15.37 16.91 -18.64
CA GLU A 443 -15.96 16.30 -17.44
C GLU A 443 -16.78 15.05 -17.78
N ARG A 444 -17.59 15.10 -18.84
CA ARG A 444 -18.34 13.94 -19.35
C ARG A 444 -17.46 12.73 -19.68
N ARG A 445 -16.30 12.96 -20.30
CA ARG A 445 -15.38 11.86 -20.63
C ARG A 445 -14.71 11.30 -19.36
N LEU A 446 -14.44 12.15 -18.38
CA LEU A 446 -13.95 11.69 -17.07
C LEU A 446 -15.04 10.91 -16.31
N GLU A 447 -16.30 11.29 -16.43
CA GLU A 447 -17.45 10.52 -15.90
C GLU A 447 -17.56 9.14 -16.54
N ASP A 448 -17.40 9.05 -17.88
CA ASP A 448 -17.41 7.79 -18.61
C ASP A 448 -16.24 6.87 -18.17
N LEU A 449 -15.06 7.46 -17.94
CA LEU A 449 -13.86 6.75 -17.47
C LEU A 449 -13.86 6.49 -15.95
N LYS A 450 -14.75 7.14 -15.19
CA LYS A 450 -14.80 7.11 -13.72
C LYS A 450 -13.45 7.41 -13.06
N CYS A 451 -12.72 8.39 -13.58
CA CYS A 451 -11.42 8.81 -13.05
C CYS A 451 -11.26 10.33 -12.99
N GLY A 452 -10.25 10.79 -12.26
CA GLY A 452 -9.90 12.20 -12.12
C GLY A 452 -8.82 12.66 -13.09
N GLU A 453 -8.60 13.97 -13.16
CA GLU A 453 -7.50 14.58 -13.91
C GLU A 453 -6.84 15.70 -13.08
N LEU A 454 -5.50 15.67 -13.01
CA LEU A 454 -4.69 16.81 -12.58
C LEU A 454 -4.39 17.69 -13.80
N ARG A 455 -4.77 18.96 -13.75
CA ARG A 455 -4.72 19.89 -14.88
C ARG A 455 -4.42 21.31 -14.43
N TRP A 456 -3.99 22.17 -15.35
CA TRP A 456 -3.85 23.60 -15.08
C TRP A 456 -5.21 24.31 -15.20
N SER A 457 -5.57 25.12 -14.21
CA SER A 457 -6.71 26.04 -14.25
C SER A 457 -6.23 27.45 -14.58
N ASP A 458 -6.54 27.95 -15.77
CA ASP A 458 -6.21 29.33 -16.15
C ASP A 458 -7.01 30.35 -15.33
N ARG A 459 -8.23 29.99 -14.91
CA ARG A 459 -9.10 30.85 -14.09
C ARG A 459 -8.50 31.09 -12.70
N GLU A 460 -8.03 30.03 -12.05
CA GLU A 460 -7.52 30.09 -10.68
C GLU A 460 -5.98 30.19 -10.65
N ASN A 461 -5.34 30.26 -11.83
CA ASN A 461 -3.90 30.31 -12.02
C ASN A 461 -3.13 29.25 -11.22
N GLY A 462 -3.58 28.00 -11.30
CA GLY A 462 -3.03 26.93 -10.47
C GLY A 462 -3.33 25.52 -10.94
N TRP A 463 -2.57 24.55 -10.40
CA TRP A 463 -2.82 23.13 -10.61
C TRP A 463 -4.11 22.71 -9.89
N GLU A 464 -5.11 22.27 -10.65
CA GLU A 464 -6.42 21.81 -10.20
C GLU A 464 -6.53 20.29 -10.31
N VAL A 465 -7.05 19.65 -9.28
CA VAL A 465 -7.55 18.28 -9.33
C VAL A 465 -9.06 18.32 -9.53
N LEU A 466 -9.54 17.78 -10.66
CA LEU A 466 -10.96 17.57 -10.91
C LEU A 466 -11.26 16.07 -10.91
N ILE A 467 -12.27 15.65 -10.14
CA ILE A 467 -12.74 14.26 -10.11
C ILE A 467 -14.28 14.26 -10.14
N PRO A 468 -14.92 13.60 -11.13
CA PRO A 468 -16.37 13.52 -11.18
C PRO A 468 -16.92 12.73 -9.98
N ALA A 469 -18.12 13.08 -9.52
CA ALA A 469 -18.70 12.45 -8.33
C ALA A 469 -18.82 10.92 -8.48
N ASN A 470 -19.19 10.44 -9.67
CA ASN A 470 -19.39 9.02 -9.98
C ASN A 470 -18.10 8.17 -9.93
N ALA A 471 -16.91 8.79 -9.86
CA ALA A 471 -15.64 8.11 -9.64
C ALA A 471 -15.44 7.72 -8.16
N PHE A 472 -16.14 8.38 -7.23
CA PHE A 472 -16.05 8.06 -5.81
C PHE A 472 -17.01 6.95 -5.39
N LYS A 473 -16.56 6.06 -4.50
CA LYS A 473 -17.41 5.05 -3.83
C LYS A 473 -18.63 5.67 -3.13
N ASN A 474 -18.49 6.90 -2.62
CA ASN A 474 -19.53 7.63 -1.89
C ASN A 474 -20.22 8.69 -2.78
N ALA A 475 -20.31 8.46 -4.09
CA ALA A 475 -20.89 9.40 -5.06
C ALA A 475 -22.30 9.91 -4.68
N SER A 476 -23.09 9.06 -4.03
CA SER A 476 -24.47 9.36 -3.59
C SER A 476 -24.54 10.05 -2.21
N SER A 477 -23.41 10.26 -1.54
CA SER A 477 -23.40 10.96 -0.25
C SER A 477 -23.74 12.45 -0.41
N SER A 478 -24.25 13.04 0.66
CA SER A 478 -24.57 14.47 0.73
C SER A 478 -23.37 15.38 0.42
N PHE A 479 -22.13 14.88 0.60
CA PHE A 479 -20.90 15.61 0.31
C PHE A 479 -20.84 16.11 -1.14
N PHE A 480 -21.17 15.26 -2.12
CA PHE A 480 -21.02 15.64 -3.52
C PHE A 480 -22.20 16.44 -4.03
N GLY A 481 -23.42 16.15 -3.58
CA GLY A 481 -24.62 16.82 -4.12
C GLY A 481 -24.68 16.79 -5.65
N GLN A 482 -24.19 15.71 -6.27
CA GLN A 482 -24.00 15.52 -7.72
C GLN A 482 -22.98 16.46 -8.40
N LYS A 483 -22.14 17.18 -7.65
CA LYS A 483 -21.06 18.02 -8.19
C LYS A 483 -19.72 17.28 -8.15
N PRO A 484 -18.82 17.55 -9.10
CA PRO A 484 -17.46 17.02 -9.07
C PRO A 484 -16.68 17.55 -7.87
N PHE A 485 -15.72 16.76 -7.40
CA PHE A 485 -14.65 17.27 -6.55
C PHE A 485 -13.74 18.17 -7.39
N ARG A 486 -13.50 19.39 -6.90
CA ARG A 486 -12.56 20.33 -7.50
C ARG A 486 -11.72 20.96 -6.40
N LEU A 487 -10.41 20.86 -6.51
CA LEU A 487 -9.48 21.51 -5.59
C LEU A 487 -8.28 22.06 -6.34
N VAL A 488 -8.04 23.36 -6.21
CA VAL A 488 -6.79 23.99 -6.64
C VAL A 488 -5.74 23.75 -5.56
N LEU A 489 -4.63 23.13 -5.95
CA LEU A 489 -3.53 22.84 -5.07
C LEU A 489 -2.80 24.14 -4.69
N PRO A 490 -2.52 24.38 -3.39
CA PRO A 490 -1.77 25.55 -3.00
C PRO A 490 -0.29 25.38 -3.36
N ASP A 491 0.32 26.41 -3.95
CA ASP A 491 1.76 26.41 -4.24
C ASP A 491 2.58 26.74 -2.97
N LEU A 492 2.56 25.80 -2.03
CA LEU A 492 3.31 25.89 -0.78
C LEU A 492 4.44 24.88 -0.79
N LEU A 493 5.65 25.36 -0.47
CA LEU A 493 6.90 24.58 -0.44
C LEU A 493 7.23 24.02 -1.84
N ASP A 494 7.22 24.90 -2.83
CA ASP A 494 7.61 24.62 -4.22
C ASP A 494 6.82 23.46 -4.86
N LEU A 495 5.54 23.30 -4.47
CA LEU A 495 4.72 22.21 -4.99
C LEU A 495 4.60 22.27 -6.51
N TYR A 496 4.41 23.46 -7.08
CA TYR A 496 4.25 23.62 -8.53
C TYR A 496 5.56 23.30 -9.25
N HIS A 497 6.71 23.70 -8.69
CA HIS A 497 8.01 23.32 -9.22
C HIS A 497 8.15 21.79 -9.35
N TYR A 498 7.79 21.03 -8.31
CA TYR A 498 7.87 19.58 -8.34
C TYR A 498 6.83 18.93 -9.26
N ILE A 499 5.60 19.47 -9.34
CA ILE A 499 4.59 18.97 -10.29
C ILE A 499 5.06 19.22 -11.72
N ASP A 500 5.49 20.44 -12.05
CA ASP A 500 5.95 20.81 -13.38
C ASP A 500 7.17 19.98 -13.79
N ALA A 501 8.13 19.80 -12.88
CA ALA A 501 9.27 18.91 -13.09
C ALA A 501 8.84 17.46 -13.36
N TYR A 502 7.87 16.99 -12.59
CA TYR A 502 7.42 15.63 -12.73
C TYR A 502 6.71 15.38 -14.07
N VAL A 503 5.79 16.28 -14.44
CA VAL A 503 5.01 16.20 -15.68
C VAL A 503 5.88 16.40 -16.92
N SER A 504 6.82 17.36 -16.89
CA SER A 504 7.63 17.72 -18.05
C SER A 504 8.73 16.71 -18.38
N ARG A 505 9.40 16.16 -17.36
CA ARG A 505 10.64 15.37 -17.59
C ARG A 505 10.74 14.09 -16.77
N HIS A 506 10.36 14.08 -15.50
CA HIS A 506 10.58 12.88 -14.67
C HIS A 506 9.68 11.71 -15.09
N ARG A 507 8.41 11.96 -15.45
CA ARG A 507 7.53 10.90 -15.97
C ARG A 507 8.16 10.20 -17.18
N ALA A 508 8.66 10.96 -18.16
CA ALA A 508 9.34 10.41 -19.33
C ALA A 508 10.57 9.57 -18.95
N ALA A 509 11.39 10.05 -17.99
CA ALA A 509 12.55 9.31 -17.50
C ALA A 509 12.21 7.99 -16.77
N LEU A 510 11.01 7.88 -16.20
CA LEU A 510 10.53 6.67 -15.52
C LEU A 510 9.88 5.67 -16.48
N ILE A 511 9.14 6.17 -17.48
CA ILE A 511 8.43 5.38 -18.50
C ILE A 511 9.42 4.77 -19.50
N GLY A 512 10.39 5.54 -19.97
CA GLY A 512 11.31 5.12 -21.03
C GLY A 512 10.58 4.90 -22.35
N GLU A 513 10.76 3.74 -22.97
CA GLU A 513 10.24 3.43 -24.31
C GLU A 513 8.80 2.88 -24.32
N ILE A 514 8.20 2.66 -23.15
CA ILE A 514 6.83 2.14 -23.06
C ILE A 514 5.82 3.24 -23.39
N LYS A 515 4.69 2.87 -23.98
CA LYS A 515 3.59 3.81 -24.24
C LYS A 515 3.08 4.42 -22.92
N ASP A 516 2.97 5.75 -22.87
CA ASP A 516 2.41 6.47 -21.72
C ASP A 516 0.89 6.20 -21.61
N SER A 517 0.45 5.77 -20.43
CA SER A 517 -0.96 5.54 -20.11
C SER A 517 -1.73 6.82 -19.79
N GLY A 518 -1.04 7.95 -19.61
CA GLY A 518 -1.62 9.24 -19.24
C GLY A 518 -1.92 9.40 -17.75
N THR A 519 -1.68 8.36 -16.93
CA THR A 519 -1.82 8.43 -15.47
C THR A 519 -0.74 9.29 -14.84
N PHE A 520 -1.07 10.11 -13.84
CA PHE A 520 -0.10 11.01 -13.20
C PHE A 520 1.06 10.22 -12.61
N PHE A 521 0.79 9.23 -11.75
CA PHE A 521 1.82 8.38 -11.16
C PHE A 521 2.18 7.19 -12.06
N VAL A 522 3.47 7.01 -12.32
CA VAL A 522 3.98 5.95 -13.21
C VAL A 522 5.09 5.12 -12.56
N LYS A 523 5.10 3.83 -12.87
CA LYS A 523 6.12 2.87 -12.47
C LYS A 523 7.47 3.24 -13.07
N THR A 524 8.53 2.89 -12.35
CA THR A 524 9.87 2.84 -12.95
C THR A 524 9.97 1.58 -13.82
N THR A 525 10.00 1.73 -15.15
CA THR A 525 9.89 0.58 -16.08
C THR A 525 11.16 -0.26 -16.16
N LYS A 526 11.03 -1.58 -16.07
CA LYS A 526 12.13 -2.55 -16.25
C LYS A 526 12.00 -3.24 -17.60
N SER A 527 13.01 -4.00 -18.01
CA SER A 527 13.02 -4.74 -19.28
C SER A 527 11.81 -5.66 -19.50
N ASN A 528 11.19 -6.15 -18.43
CA ASN A 528 10.01 -7.00 -18.46
C ASN A 528 8.69 -6.27 -18.14
N THR A 529 8.71 -4.93 -18.02
CA THR A 529 7.50 -4.15 -17.73
C THR A 529 6.68 -4.00 -19.00
N LYS A 530 5.39 -4.32 -18.92
CA LYS A 530 4.44 -4.19 -20.05
C LYS A 530 3.67 -2.88 -20.01
N ASP A 531 3.39 -2.39 -18.81
CA ASP A 531 2.60 -1.18 -18.57
C ASP A 531 3.26 -0.37 -17.45
N ALA A 532 3.36 0.95 -17.69
CA ALA A 532 3.89 1.91 -16.74
C ALA A 532 2.83 2.37 -15.72
N ALA A 533 1.53 2.14 -15.96
CA ALA A 533 0.48 2.44 -15.00
C ALA A 533 0.58 1.56 -13.74
N TYR A 534 0.25 2.13 -12.58
CA TYR A 534 0.12 1.36 -11.35
C TYR A 534 -1.21 0.60 -11.30
N ASP A 535 -1.14 -0.67 -10.92
CA ASP A 535 -2.27 -1.46 -10.43
C ASP A 535 -2.35 -1.33 -8.88
N SER A 536 -3.38 -1.91 -8.25
CA SER A 536 -3.57 -1.81 -6.80
C SER A 536 -2.34 -2.26 -6.01
N SER A 537 -1.86 -3.47 -6.29
CA SER A 537 -0.74 -4.06 -5.55
C SER A 537 0.56 -3.28 -5.73
N SER A 538 0.87 -2.88 -6.97
CA SER A 538 2.09 -2.12 -7.24
C SER A 538 2.02 -0.69 -6.71
N PHE A 539 0.83 -0.08 -6.63
CA PHE A 539 0.63 1.23 -6.00
C PHE A 539 0.86 1.16 -4.48
N TYR A 540 0.30 0.14 -3.83
CA TYR A 540 0.55 -0.13 -2.41
C TYR A 540 2.03 -0.38 -2.13
N GLU A 541 2.68 -1.23 -2.93
CA GLU A 541 4.08 -1.56 -2.72
C GLU A 541 4.98 -0.35 -2.93
N VAL A 542 4.73 0.53 -3.90
CA VAL A 542 5.53 1.77 -4.02
C VAL A 542 5.29 2.73 -2.86
N TRP A 543 4.06 2.81 -2.34
CA TRP A 543 3.74 3.58 -1.15
C TRP A 543 4.50 3.06 0.06
N ARG A 544 4.35 1.76 0.34
CA ARG A 544 5.01 1.07 1.43
C ARG A 544 6.53 1.18 1.35
N LEU A 545 7.12 1.02 0.17
CA LEU A 545 8.57 1.21 -0.04
C LEU A 545 9.00 2.65 0.24
N THR A 546 8.17 3.64 -0.09
CA THR A 546 8.42 5.05 0.24
C THR A 546 8.45 5.24 1.76
N ILE A 547 7.50 4.66 2.49
CA ILE A 547 7.46 4.69 3.97
C ILE A 547 8.65 3.94 4.57
N GLN A 548 8.98 2.76 4.07
CA GLN A 548 10.13 1.99 4.54
C GLN A 548 11.44 2.77 4.39
N ARG A 549 11.61 3.45 3.25
CA ARG A 549 12.84 4.18 2.92
C ARG A 549 12.98 5.51 3.65
N TYR A 550 11.91 6.29 3.74
CA TYR A 550 11.98 7.68 4.22
C TYR A 550 11.12 7.93 5.46
N GLY A 551 10.09 7.12 5.69
CA GLY A 551 9.20 7.31 6.83
C GLY A 551 9.78 6.81 8.14
N ILE A 552 10.25 5.57 8.15
CA ILE A 552 10.66 4.88 9.39
C ILE A 552 12.08 5.30 9.79
N TYR A 553 12.21 5.94 10.97
CA TYR A 553 13.51 6.27 11.53
C TYR A 553 14.29 5.00 11.91
N ASN A 554 15.46 4.84 11.30
CA ASN A 554 16.40 3.76 11.52
C ASN A 554 17.57 4.25 12.38
N PRO A 555 17.67 3.79 13.64
CA PRO A 555 18.69 4.25 14.59
C PRO A 555 20.12 3.85 14.19
N TYR A 556 20.29 2.80 13.39
CA TYR A 556 21.61 2.33 12.96
C TYR A 556 22.18 3.13 11.79
N THR A 557 21.34 3.83 11.03
CA THR A 557 21.77 4.61 9.86
C THR A 557 21.53 6.11 10.02
N GLY A 558 20.74 6.53 11.02
CA GLY A 558 20.30 7.92 11.19
C GLY A 558 19.38 8.40 10.05
N ARG A 559 18.73 7.47 9.34
CA ARG A 559 17.85 7.75 8.19
C ARG A 559 16.40 7.53 8.55
N GLY A 560 15.49 8.19 7.83
CA GLY A 560 14.05 8.14 8.05
C GLY A 560 13.57 9.23 8.99
N ALA A 561 12.29 9.57 8.88
CA ALA A 561 11.76 10.78 9.52
C ALA A 561 11.19 10.58 10.93
N ILE A 562 10.50 9.46 11.18
CA ILE A 562 9.62 9.31 12.35
C ILE A 562 9.98 8.05 13.15
N LYS A 563 10.24 8.24 14.45
CA LYS A 563 10.50 7.13 15.39
C LYS A 563 9.21 6.36 15.68
N GLY A 564 9.31 5.03 15.71
CA GLY A 564 8.18 4.14 16.00
C GLY A 564 7.19 3.95 14.85
N LEU A 565 7.36 4.63 13.71
CA LEU A 565 6.53 4.43 12.53
C LEU A 565 6.77 3.02 11.97
N LEU A 566 5.71 2.32 11.55
CA LEU A 566 5.81 1.02 10.89
C LEU A 566 5.36 1.11 9.41
N PRO A 567 5.75 0.14 8.56
CA PRO A 567 5.35 0.12 7.16
C PRO A 567 3.83 0.08 7.01
N HIS A 568 3.29 0.91 6.14
CA HIS A 568 1.85 1.01 5.89
C HIS A 568 1.54 1.51 4.47
N GLY A 569 0.27 1.44 4.09
CA GLY A 569 -0.23 1.82 2.77
C GLY A 569 -0.91 3.19 2.69
N PRO A 570 -1.46 3.56 1.52
CA PRO A 570 -2.08 4.86 1.25
C PRO A 570 -3.24 5.21 2.18
N HIS A 571 -4.05 4.23 2.59
CA HIS A 571 -5.22 4.48 3.43
C HIS A 571 -4.85 5.21 4.74
N ASN A 572 -3.70 4.88 5.32
CA ASN A 572 -3.27 5.46 6.58
C ASN A 572 -2.95 6.97 6.50
N VAL A 573 -2.73 7.53 5.30
CA VAL A 573 -2.64 8.99 5.15
C VAL A 573 -4.00 9.68 5.29
N ARG A 574 -5.08 9.02 4.89
CA ARG A 574 -6.44 9.51 5.16
C ARG A 574 -6.71 9.53 6.66
N ASP A 575 -6.26 8.52 7.38
CA ASP A 575 -6.37 8.46 8.85
C ASP A 575 -5.65 9.62 9.53
N VAL A 576 -4.43 9.93 9.08
CA VAL A 576 -3.65 11.08 9.56
C VAL A 576 -4.40 12.39 9.32
N LEU A 577 -4.99 12.57 8.14
CA LEU A 577 -5.74 13.79 7.82
C LEU A 577 -7.01 13.94 8.64
N ALA A 578 -7.86 12.90 8.65
CA ALA A 578 -9.11 12.92 9.40
C ALA A 578 -8.83 13.17 10.89
N THR A 579 -7.83 12.49 11.47
CA THR A 579 -7.45 12.68 12.87
C THR A 579 -6.88 14.07 13.12
N HIS A 580 -6.04 14.59 12.22
CA HIS A 580 -5.48 15.94 12.39
C HIS A 580 -6.58 17.01 12.40
N ILE A 581 -7.48 16.99 11.41
CA ILE A 581 -8.60 17.94 11.36
C ILE A 581 -9.49 17.76 12.59
N LEU A 582 -9.83 16.53 12.96
CA LEU A 582 -10.65 16.24 14.14
C LEU A 582 -10.02 16.78 15.43
N LYS A 583 -8.71 16.61 15.63
CA LYS A 583 -7.99 17.15 16.80
C LYS A 583 -7.93 18.67 16.81
N LYS A 584 -7.81 19.31 15.64
CA LYS A 584 -7.72 20.78 15.54
C LYS A 584 -9.07 21.47 15.68
N THR A 585 -10.13 20.88 15.16
CA THR A 585 -11.43 21.56 15.01
C THR A 585 -12.52 20.97 15.90
N GLY A 586 -12.33 19.73 16.38
CA GLY A 586 -13.35 18.99 17.11
C GLY A 586 -14.57 18.58 16.26
N SER A 587 -14.56 18.89 14.96
CA SER A 587 -15.71 18.72 14.07
C SER A 587 -15.57 17.45 13.23
N TYR A 588 -16.50 16.50 13.45
CA TYR A 588 -16.63 15.32 12.61
C TYR A 588 -16.93 15.66 11.15
N GLU A 589 -17.69 16.73 10.91
CA GLU A 589 -18.07 17.18 9.57
C GLU A 589 -16.88 17.72 8.79
N GLN A 590 -16.07 18.59 9.40
CA GLN A 590 -14.87 19.11 8.73
C GLN A 590 -13.85 17.98 8.46
N ALA A 591 -13.70 17.04 9.40
CA ALA A 591 -12.86 15.88 9.20
C ALA A 591 -13.39 14.95 8.08
N SER A 592 -14.72 14.86 7.91
CA SER A 592 -15.31 14.05 6.84
C SER A 592 -15.08 14.66 5.47
N TYR A 593 -15.12 16.00 5.36
CA TYR A 593 -14.77 16.72 4.13
C TYR A 593 -13.32 16.51 3.70
N ALA A 594 -12.39 16.44 4.66
CA ALA A 594 -10.98 16.22 4.38
C ALA A 594 -10.68 14.89 3.68
N ILE A 595 -11.55 13.88 3.83
CA ILE A 595 -11.37 12.56 3.24
C ILE A 595 -12.56 12.08 2.39
N GLN A 596 -13.49 12.99 2.06
CA GLN A 596 -14.68 12.71 1.24
C GLN A 596 -15.52 11.54 1.79
N ASP A 597 -15.78 11.58 3.10
CA ASP A 597 -16.58 10.61 3.83
C ASP A 597 -17.73 11.28 4.62
N THR A 598 -18.52 10.47 5.32
CA THR A 598 -19.66 10.93 6.14
C THR A 598 -19.25 11.20 7.60
N PRO A 599 -19.85 12.18 8.28
CA PRO A 599 -19.56 12.46 9.69
C PRO A 599 -19.78 11.25 10.62
N GLU A 600 -20.78 10.40 10.31
CA GLU A 600 -21.09 9.18 11.05
C GLU A 600 -19.92 8.19 10.99
N MET A 601 -19.35 8.00 9.80
CA MET A 601 -18.16 7.17 9.62
C MET A 601 -16.98 7.74 10.40
N ILE A 602 -16.75 9.06 10.35
CA ILE A 602 -15.66 9.67 11.12
C ILE A 602 -15.83 9.43 12.63
N ARG A 603 -17.04 9.62 13.15
CA ARG A 603 -17.34 9.40 14.56
C ARG A 603 -17.05 7.96 14.99
N SER A 604 -17.44 6.99 14.17
CA SER A 604 -17.22 5.57 14.44
C SER A 604 -15.73 5.20 14.43
N HIS A 605 -14.97 5.69 13.44
CA HIS A 605 -13.58 5.25 13.23
C HIS A 605 -12.53 6.10 13.98
N TYR A 606 -12.73 7.41 14.09
CA TYR A 606 -11.73 8.35 14.63
C TYR A 606 -12.15 9.00 15.95
N GLY A 607 -13.37 8.74 16.44
CA GLY A 607 -13.91 9.36 17.65
C GLY A 607 -13.02 9.23 18.88
N ARG A 608 -12.22 8.15 18.96
CA ARG A 608 -11.27 7.89 20.05
C ARG A 608 -10.08 8.86 20.12
N PHE A 609 -9.80 9.60 19.04
CA PHE A 609 -8.69 10.56 18.99
C PHE A 609 -9.12 12.00 19.27
N LEU A 610 -10.41 12.21 19.56
CA LEU A 610 -10.92 13.51 19.92
C LEU A 610 -10.35 13.91 21.30
N PRO A 611 -9.83 15.14 21.47
CA PRO A 611 -9.33 15.59 22.76
C PRO A 611 -10.40 15.49 23.85
N GLU A 612 -10.01 15.04 25.05
CA GLU A 612 -10.92 14.88 26.20
C GLU A 612 -11.56 16.23 26.62
N ASP A 613 -10.83 17.33 26.44
CA ASP A 613 -11.27 18.68 26.82
C ASP A 613 -11.88 19.46 25.62
N LYS A 614 -13.10 19.06 25.24
CA LYS A 614 -13.89 19.77 24.21
C LYS A 614 -14.21 21.22 24.62
N ALA A 615 -14.32 21.47 25.93
CA ALA A 615 -14.64 22.77 26.49
C ALA A 615 -13.48 23.76 26.29
N ALA A 616 -12.22 23.32 26.46
CA ALA A 616 -11.05 24.14 26.14
C ALA A 616 -10.95 24.49 24.65
N LEU A 617 -11.36 23.60 23.73
CA LEU A 617 -11.37 23.90 22.30
C LEU A 617 -12.40 24.99 21.96
N ALA A 618 -13.61 24.88 22.53
CA ALA A 618 -14.65 25.90 22.40
C ALA A 618 -14.22 27.23 23.04
N ALA A 619 -13.58 27.19 24.21
CA ALA A 619 -13.06 28.37 24.89
C ALA A 619 -11.99 29.10 24.05
N ARG A 620 -11.12 28.39 23.33
CA ARG A 620 -10.15 29.03 22.41
C ARG A 620 -10.83 29.83 21.30
N ILE A 621 -11.89 29.29 20.70
CA ILE A 621 -12.66 29.97 19.65
C ILE A 621 -13.37 31.19 20.22
N LEU A 622 -14.00 31.05 21.40
CA LEU A 622 -14.63 32.18 22.09
C LEU A 622 -13.60 33.26 22.44
N ASN A 623 -12.40 32.88 22.91
CA ASN A 623 -11.33 33.81 23.27
C ASN A 623 -10.75 34.57 22.07
N GLN A 624 -10.81 34.02 20.85
CA GLN A 624 -10.40 34.77 19.65
C GLN A 624 -11.29 35.99 19.41
N VAL A 625 -12.58 35.89 19.72
CA VAL A 625 -13.52 37.04 19.65
C VAL A 625 -13.17 38.11 20.68
N TRP A 626 -12.80 37.69 21.89
CA TRP A 626 -12.37 38.61 22.95
C TRP A 626 -10.98 39.23 22.72
N MET A 627 -10.12 38.60 21.93
CA MET A 627 -8.79 39.15 21.57
C MET A 627 -8.81 40.04 20.32
N ALA A 628 -9.84 39.92 19.48
CA ALA A 628 -10.03 40.74 18.28
C ALA A 628 -10.87 42.01 18.54
N ALA A 629 -11.41 42.15 19.75
CA ALA A 629 -12.04 43.36 20.29
C ALA A 629 -11.01 44.16 21.11
#